data_AF-A0A258JHZ1-F1
#
_entry.id   AF-A0A258JHZ1-F1
#
_cell.length_a   1.000
_cell.length_b   1.000
_cell.length_c   1.000
_cell.angle_alpha   90.00
_cell.angle_beta   90.00
_cell.angle_gamma   90.00
#
_symmetry.space_group_name_H-M   'P 1'
#
loop_
_entity.id
_entity.type
_entity.pdbx_description
1 polymer ?
#
loop_
_entity_poly.entity_id
_entity_poly.type
_entity_poly.pdbx_seq_one_letter_code
_entity_poly.pdbx_strand_id
1 'polypeptide(L)'
;EQLIELYEKFTAVKEYYDFVFNPKEEKRLQEAKLKISHEYFPVSSSGKRRKPKMRRSVAQKIIKHFITLGVDPFVIADVMLYTIEIAQTFSSENVIRQDTFYKSMSNSFEQAVQFSISNGILSEFNSRIRAISQETIAQKWKNKSDFLLILERIDE
;
A
#
# COMPACT_ATOMS: atom_id res chain seq x y z
N GLU A 1 -27.18 21.63 16.51
CA GLU A 1 -28.08 20.47 16.27
C GLU A 1 -27.78 19.76 14.95
N GLN A 2 -27.77 20.44 13.80
CA GLN A 2 -27.53 19.80 12.49
C GLN A 2 -26.21 19.01 12.39
N LEU A 3 -25.11 19.50 12.96
CA LEU A 3 -23.82 18.77 12.92
C LEU A 3 -23.87 17.46 13.71
N ILE A 4 -24.57 17.43 14.84
CA ILE A 4 -24.74 16.24 15.67
C ILE A 4 -25.62 15.22 14.94
N GLU A 5 -26.69 15.68 14.30
CA GLU A 5 -27.55 14.82 13.48
C GLU A 5 -26.77 14.19 12.31
N LEU A 6 -25.91 14.96 11.63
CA LEU A 6 -25.03 14.42 10.57
C LEU A 6 -24.04 13.38 11.12
N TYR A 7 -23.45 13.65 12.28
CA TYR A 7 -22.51 12.75 12.94
C TYR A 7 -23.18 11.43 13.38
N GLU A 8 -24.40 11.49 13.90
CA GLU A 8 -25.14 10.29 14.33
C GLU A 8 -25.69 9.48 13.16
N LYS A 9 -26.11 10.15 12.07
CA LYS A 9 -26.80 9.52 10.94
C LYS A 9 -25.86 8.95 9.88
N PHE A 10 -24.67 9.54 9.68
CA PHE A 10 -23.76 9.17 8.61
C PHE A 10 -22.44 8.61 9.14
N THR A 11 -22.20 7.31 8.95
CA THR A 11 -20.98 6.62 9.40
C THR A 11 -19.70 7.27 8.89
N ALA A 12 -19.68 7.79 7.65
CA ALA A 12 -18.50 8.46 7.10
C ALA A 12 -18.20 9.79 7.81
N VAL A 13 -19.23 10.54 8.21
CA VAL A 13 -19.08 11.78 8.98
C VAL A 13 -18.57 11.46 10.37
N LYS A 14 -19.17 10.46 11.02
CA LYS A 14 -18.71 9.95 12.32
C LYS A 14 -17.23 9.57 12.29
N GLU A 15 -16.85 8.74 11.32
CA GLU A 15 -15.48 8.23 11.21
C GLU A 15 -14.46 9.33 10.94
N TYR A 16 -14.80 10.31 10.10
CA TYR A 16 -13.95 11.48 9.88
C TYR A 16 -13.73 12.27 11.17
N TYR A 17 -14.79 12.60 11.90
CA TYR A 17 -14.64 13.34 13.17
C TYR A 17 -13.93 12.52 14.24
N ASP A 18 -14.25 11.22 14.38
CA ASP A 18 -13.53 10.31 15.27
C ASP A 18 -12.03 10.27 14.96
N PHE A 19 -11.68 10.32 13.68
CA PHE A 19 -10.29 10.42 13.23
C PHE A 19 -9.68 11.78 13.60
N VAL A 20 -10.33 12.90 13.30
CA VAL A 20 -9.83 14.24 13.62
C VAL A 20 -9.57 14.41 15.12
N PHE A 21 -10.44 13.89 15.98
CA PHE A 21 -10.27 13.99 17.44
C PHE A 21 -9.34 12.92 18.02
N ASN A 22 -9.17 11.78 17.34
CA ASN A 22 -8.34 10.67 17.83
C ASN A 22 -7.67 9.91 16.67
N PRO A 23 -6.66 10.50 16.00
CA PRO A 23 -6.15 9.98 14.73
C PRO A 23 -5.62 8.55 14.82
N LYS A 24 -4.84 8.26 15.88
CA LYS A 24 -4.20 6.96 16.14
C LYS A 24 -3.52 6.39 14.88
N GLU A 25 -2.86 7.24 14.11
CA GLU A 25 -2.34 6.89 12.79
C GLU A 25 -1.35 5.72 12.83
N GLU A 26 -0.47 5.68 13.84
CA GLU A 26 0.45 4.56 14.04
C GLU A 26 -0.28 3.22 14.21
N LYS A 27 -1.34 3.19 15.01
CA LYS A 27 -2.15 1.98 15.19
C LYS A 27 -2.84 1.58 13.90
N ARG A 28 -3.40 2.56 13.16
CA ARG A 28 -4.06 2.31 11.86
C ARG A 28 -3.08 1.81 10.82
N LEU A 29 -1.86 2.35 10.79
CA LEU A 29 -0.76 1.90 9.95
C LEU A 29 -0.40 0.44 10.25
N GLN A 30 -0.21 0.09 11.51
CA GLN A 30 0.08 -1.29 11.93
C GLN A 30 -1.04 -2.26 11.52
N GLU A 31 -2.29 -1.90 11.77
CA GLU A 31 -3.45 -2.71 11.37
C GLU A 31 -3.56 -2.86 9.84
N ALA A 32 -3.26 -1.80 9.09
CA ALA A 32 -3.22 -1.83 7.63
C ALA A 32 -2.13 -2.78 7.13
N LYS A 33 -0.89 -2.62 7.61
CA LYS A 33 0.24 -3.49 7.25
C LYS A 33 -0.02 -4.95 7.59
N LEU A 34 -0.65 -5.22 8.73
CA LEU A 34 -1.03 -6.58 9.13
C LEU A 34 -2.12 -7.18 8.21
N LYS A 35 -3.15 -6.40 7.86
CA LYS A 35 -4.20 -6.85 6.95
C LYS A 35 -3.64 -7.16 5.55
N ILE A 36 -2.72 -6.33 5.07
CA ILE A 36 -2.08 -6.51 3.77
C ILE A 36 -1.12 -7.70 3.81
N SER A 37 -0.31 -7.87 4.86
CA SER A 37 0.61 -9.00 4.96
C SER A 37 -0.12 -10.34 4.97
N HIS A 38 -1.28 -10.43 5.62
CA HIS A 38 -2.09 -11.65 5.63
C HIS A 38 -2.62 -12.07 4.25
N GLU A 39 -2.63 -11.19 3.24
CA GLU A 39 -2.96 -11.58 1.87
C GLU A 39 -1.87 -12.45 1.22
N TYR A 40 -0.61 -12.25 1.63
CA TYR A 40 0.58 -12.95 1.12
C TYR A 40 1.08 -14.02 2.10
N PHE A 41 0.95 -13.78 3.40
CA PHE A 41 1.42 -14.64 4.49
C PHE A 41 0.28 -14.87 5.49
N PRO A 42 -0.74 -15.66 5.13
CA PRO A 42 -1.90 -15.85 5.99
C PRO A 42 -1.54 -16.68 7.24
N VAL A 43 -1.87 -16.15 8.42
CA VAL A 43 -1.72 -16.87 9.69
C VAL A 43 -2.81 -17.93 9.83
N SER A 44 -2.43 -19.14 10.26
CA SER A 44 -3.38 -20.21 10.57
C SER A 44 -3.70 -20.23 12.06
N SER A 45 -4.99 -20.21 12.39
CA SER A 45 -5.47 -20.40 13.77
C SER A 45 -5.75 -21.86 14.14
N SER A 46 -5.74 -22.79 13.17
CA SER A 46 -6.14 -24.19 13.37
C SER A 46 -5.06 -25.22 12.98
N GLY A 47 -3.80 -24.79 12.88
CA GLY A 47 -2.67 -25.65 12.50
C GLY A 47 -2.60 -26.05 11.03
N LYS A 48 -3.65 -25.79 10.22
CA LYS A 48 -3.64 -26.03 8.76
C LYS A 48 -3.10 -24.83 8.01
N ARG A 49 -2.07 -25.02 7.17
CA ARG A 49 -1.49 -23.96 6.33
C ARG A 49 -2.59 -23.34 5.43
N ARG A 50 -2.83 -22.04 5.60
CA ARG A 50 -3.80 -21.30 4.80
C ARG A 50 -3.13 -20.84 3.50
N LYS A 51 -3.83 -20.90 2.37
CA LYS A 51 -3.28 -20.47 1.07
C LYS A 51 -3.32 -18.95 0.95
N PRO A 52 -2.24 -18.31 0.44
CA PRO A 52 -2.22 -16.89 0.16
C PRO A 52 -3.22 -16.54 -0.93
N LYS A 53 -3.89 -15.40 -0.78
CA LYS A 53 -4.94 -14.95 -1.70
C LYS A 53 -4.45 -13.81 -2.62
N MET A 54 -3.40 -13.08 -2.21
CA MET A 54 -2.78 -12.01 -3.00
C MET A 54 -3.79 -10.97 -3.51
N ARG A 55 -4.83 -10.66 -2.72
CA ARG A 55 -5.90 -9.77 -3.18
C ARG A 55 -5.46 -8.31 -3.11
N ARG A 56 -5.08 -7.75 -4.26
CA ARG A 56 -4.74 -6.32 -4.37
C ARG A 56 -5.86 -5.39 -3.88
N SER A 57 -7.12 -5.82 -4.00
CA SER A 57 -8.28 -5.01 -3.63
C SER A 57 -8.32 -4.66 -2.13
N VAL A 58 -7.69 -5.47 -1.28
CA VAL A 58 -7.59 -5.20 0.16
C VAL A 58 -6.73 -3.96 0.40
N ALA A 59 -5.52 -3.94 -0.15
CA ALA A 59 -4.62 -2.78 -0.06
C ALA A 59 -5.25 -1.54 -0.71
N GLN A 60 -5.83 -1.67 -1.91
CA GLN A 60 -6.49 -0.56 -2.60
C GLN A 60 -7.63 0.05 -1.79
N LYS A 61 -8.44 -0.78 -1.12
CA LYS A 61 -9.53 -0.29 -0.25
C LYS A 61 -8.98 0.49 0.94
N ILE A 62 -7.90 0.01 1.56
CA ILE A 62 -7.25 0.68 2.69
C ILE A 62 -6.67 2.03 2.25
N ILE A 63 -5.88 2.05 1.18
CA ILE A 63 -5.24 3.27 0.66
C ILE A 63 -6.30 4.31 0.28
N LYS A 64 -7.34 3.92 -0.48
CA LYS A 64 -8.43 4.83 -0.84
C LYS A 64 -9.13 5.40 0.39
N HIS A 65 -9.35 4.56 1.40
CA HIS A 65 -9.98 4.98 2.64
C HIS A 65 -9.11 5.96 3.43
N PHE A 66 -7.80 5.73 3.53
CA PHE A 66 -6.87 6.67 4.19
C PHE A 66 -6.83 8.02 3.48
N ILE A 67 -6.77 8.02 2.14
CA ILE A 67 -6.86 9.26 1.34
C ILE A 67 -8.18 9.99 1.63
N THR A 68 -9.30 9.26 1.69
CA THR A 68 -10.62 9.87 1.95
C THR A 68 -10.72 10.46 3.36
N LEU A 69 -10.09 9.83 4.36
CA LEU A 69 -10.07 10.31 5.73
C LEU A 69 -9.10 11.49 5.95
N GLY A 70 -8.19 11.75 5.02
CA GLY A 70 -7.17 12.78 5.18
C GLY A 70 -6.06 12.37 6.15
N VAL A 71 -5.69 11.08 6.16
CA VAL A 71 -4.54 10.57 6.92
C VAL A 71 -3.25 11.22 6.40
N ASP A 72 -2.26 11.39 7.28
CA ASP A 72 -0.94 11.93 6.92
C ASP A 72 -0.37 11.27 5.63
N PRO A 73 0.05 12.07 4.62
CA PRO A 73 0.65 11.55 3.39
C PRO A 73 1.84 10.59 3.61
N PHE A 74 2.66 10.78 4.64
CA PHE A 74 3.76 9.87 4.99
C PHE A 74 3.24 8.48 5.33
N VAL A 75 2.15 8.41 6.11
CA VAL A 75 1.51 7.14 6.49
C VAL A 75 0.88 6.47 5.27
N ILE A 76 0.24 7.24 4.38
CA ILE A 76 -0.33 6.72 3.14
C ILE A 76 0.77 6.15 2.23
N ALA A 77 1.82 6.93 1.97
CA ALA A 77 2.95 6.52 1.15
C ALA A 77 3.63 5.27 1.71
N ASP A 78 3.80 5.18 3.04
CA ASP A 78 4.35 3.99 3.70
C ASP A 78 3.50 2.75 3.42
N VAL A 79 2.16 2.83 3.52
CA VAL A 79 1.27 1.71 3.18
C VAL A 79 1.36 1.34 1.69
N MET A 80 1.44 2.34 0.80
CA MET A 80 1.55 2.11 -0.65
C MET A 80 2.83 1.34 -0.99
N LEU A 81 3.98 1.77 -0.47
CA LEU A 81 5.27 1.12 -0.71
C LEU A 81 5.34 -0.25 -0.03
N TYR A 82 4.88 -0.36 1.21
CA TYR A 82 4.83 -1.62 1.95
C TYR A 82 4.02 -2.69 1.21
N THR A 83 2.94 -2.30 0.54
CA THR A 83 2.12 -3.22 -0.27
C THR A 83 2.94 -3.90 -1.37
N ILE A 84 3.90 -3.19 -1.96
CA ILE A 84 4.77 -3.69 -3.03
C ILE A 84 5.90 -4.52 -2.41
N GLU A 85 6.53 -4.02 -1.35
CA GLU A 85 7.61 -4.71 -0.64
C GLU A 85 7.18 -6.08 -0.15
N ILE A 86 6.01 -6.19 0.50
CA ILE A 86 5.52 -7.49 0.98
C ILE A 86 5.18 -8.45 -0.16
N ALA A 87 4.77 -7.92 -1.32
CA ALA A 87 4.55 -8.70 -2.52
C ALA A 87 5.88 -9.22 -3.10
N GLN A 88 6.94 -8.40 -3.07
CA GLN A 88 8.29 -8.79 -3.44
C GLN A 88 8.87 -9.84 -2.50
N THR A 89 8.68 -9.69 -1.19
CA THR A 89 9.06 -10.72 -0.21
C THR A 89 8.37 -12.04 -0.56
N PHE A 90 7.06 -12.00 -0.86
CA PHE A 90 6.32 -13.20 -1.25
C PHE A 90 6.83 -13.83 -2.56
N SER A 91 7.07 -13.04 -3.60
CA SER A 91 7.54 -13.56 -4.89
C SER A 91 8.99 -14.03 -4.87
N SER A 92 9.81 -13.59 -3.91
CA SER A 92 11.18 -14.10 -3.72
C SER A 92 11.19 -15.59 -3.35
N GLU A 93 10.16 -16.04 -2.63
CA GLU A 93 10.03 -17.43 -2.16
C GLU A 93 9.05 -18.25 -3.02
N ASN A 94 8.24 -17.60 -3.87
CA ASN A 94 7.13 -18.23 -4.58
C ASN A 94 7.09 -17.83 -6.05
N VAL A 95 7.07 -18.83 -6.94
CA VAL A 95 6.95 -18.58 -8.39
C VAL A 95 5.55 -18.05 -8.73
N ILE A 96 5.49 -16.79 -9.18
CA ILE A 96 4.25 -16.15 -9.62
C ILE A 96 4.07 -16.30 -11.14
N ARG A 97 3.05 -17.04 -11.54
CA ARG A 97 2.73 -17.28 -12.96
C ARG A 97 1.71 -16.28 -13.52
N GLN A 98 0.99 -15.56 -12.67
CA GLN A 98 -0.07 -14.67 -13.11
C GLN A 98 0.49 -13.36 -13.63
N ASP A 99 0.31 -13.09 -14.92
CA ASP A 99 0.74 -11.85 -15.56
C ASP A 99 0.12 -10.59 -14.94
N THR A 100 -1.10 -10.72 -14.44
CA THR A 100 -1.86 -9.66 -13.77
C THR A 100 -1.22 -9.21 -12.47
N PHE A 101 -0.45 -10.07 -11.80
CA PHE A 101 0.31 -9.70 -10.61
C PHE A 101 1.33 -8.62 -10.93
N TYR A 102 2.22 -8.88 -11.89
CA TYR A 102 3.28 -7.95 -12.31
C TYR A 102 2.73 -6.60 -12.78
N LYS A 103 1.70 -6.64 -13.64
CA LYS A 103 1.01 -5.42 -14.09
C LYS A 103 0.43 -4.62 -12.92
N SER A 104 -0.16 -5.31 -11.94
CA SER A 104 -0.70 -4.63 -10.76
C SER A 104 0.38 -3.99 -9.89
N MET A 105 1.54 -4.64 -9.73
CA MET A 105 2.65 -4.10 -8.94
C MET A 105 3.28 -2.87 -9.60
N SER A 106 3.46 -2.88 -10.92
CA SER A 106 3.94 -1.69 -11.65
C SER A 106 3.00 -0.51 -11.51
N ASN A 107 1.69 -0.73 -11.66
CA ASN A 107 0.70 0.32 -11.48
C ASN A 107 0.70 0.86 -10.04
N SER A 108 0.83 -0.02 -9.04
CA SER A 108 0.92 0.40 -7.64
C SER A 108 2.20 1.20 -7.36
N PHE A 109 3.33 0.82 -7.98
CA PHE A 109 4.59 1.55 -7.87
C PHE A 109 4.50 2.94 -8.48
N GLU A 110 3.98 3.06 -9.70
CA GLU A 110 3.75 4.35 -10.36
C GLU A 110 2.84 5.25 -9.51
N GLN A 111 1.74 4.70 -8.98
CA GLN A 111 0.84 5.45 -8.09
C GLN A 111 1.53 5.92 -6.81
N ALA A 112 2.38 5.09 -6.20
CA ALA A 112 3.11 5.44 -4.98
C ALA A 112 4.12 6.58 -5.25
N VAL A 113 4.84 6.51 -6.37
CA VAL A 113 5.79 7.56 -6.78
C VAL A 113 5.06 8.86 -7.09
N GLN A 114 3.99 8.82 -7.91
CA GLN A 114 3.19 9.99 -8.24
C GLN A 114 2.54 10.62 -6.99
N PHE A 115 2.06 9.80 -6.06
CA PHE A 115 1.51 10.27 -4.80
C PHE A 115 2.58 10.99 -3.97
N SER A 116 3.79 10.40 -3.90
CA SER A 116 4.90 10.98 -3.15
C SER A 116 5.38 12.31 -3.75
N ILE A 117 5.43 12.42 -5.08
CA ILE A 117 5.72 13.68 -5.79
C ILE A 117 4.64 14.73 -5.48
N SER A 118 3.37 14.38 -5.68
CA SER A 118 2.25 15.32 -5.53
C SER A 118 2.11 15.87 -4.11
N ASN A 119 2.58 15.15 -3.10
CA ASN A 119 2.59 15.59 -1.70
C ASN A 119 3.94 16.17 -1.25
N GLY A 120 4.95 16.26 -2.12
CA GLY A 120 6.26 16.81 -1.78
C GLY A 120 7.09 15.96 -0.80
N ILE A 121 6.80 14.65 -0.71
CA ILE A 121 7.43 13.72 0.25
C ILE A 121 8.35 12.69 -0.42
N LEU A 122 8.62 12.83 -1.73
CA LEU A 122 9.41 11.88 -2.50
C LEU A 122 10.81 11.62 -1.89
N SER A 123 11.48 12.68 -1.41
CA SER A 123 12.83 12.59 -0.84
C SER A 123 12.93 11.57 0.30
N GLU A 124 11.90 11.51 1.15
CA GLU A 124 11.86 10.61 2.32
C GLU A 124 11.73 9.14 1.93
N PHE A 125 11.20 8.87 0.73
CA PHE A 125 10.96 7.50 0.24
C PHE A 125 11.89 7.07 -0.91
N ASN A 126 12.79 7.93 -1.37
CA ASN A 126 13.70 7.65 -2.48
C ASN A 126 14.50 6.35 -2.30
N SER A 127 14.98 6.08 -1.09
CA SER A 127 15.72 4.85 -0.78
C SER A 127 14.86 3.60 -1.00
N ARG A 128 13.61 3.61 -0.50
CA ARG A 128 12.64 2.51 -0.67
C ARG A 128 12.20 2.34 -2.11
N ILE A 129 11.91 3.45 -2.80
CA ILE A 129 11.50 3.45 -4.22
C ILE A 129 12.59 2.82 -5.09
N ARG A 130 13.85 3.21 -4.89
CA ARG A 130 15.00 2.61 -5.59
C ARG A 130 15.18 1.13 -5.23
N ALA A 131 15.07 0.78 -3.95
CA ALA A 131 15.18 -0.60 -3.50
C ALA A 131 14.11 -1.51 -4.14
N ILE A 132 12.85 -1.05 -4.24
CA ILE A 132 11.77 -1.79 -4.92
C ILE A 132 12.11 -2.03 -6.40
N SER A 133 12.63 -1.03 -7.10
CA SER A 133 13.03 -1.19 -8.51
C SER A 133 14.21 -2.17 -8.65
N GLN A 134 15.22 -2.06 -7.78
CA GLN A 134 16.36 -2.98 -7.75
C GLN A 134 15.93 -4.43 -7.46
N GLU A 135 15.04 -4.62 -6.50
CA GLU A 135 14.50 -5.95 -6.14
C GLU A 135 13.73 -6.57 -7.32
N THR A 136 12.99 -5.75 -8.08
CA THR A 136 12.31 -6.18 -9.31
C THR A 136 13.30 -6.73 -10.34
N ILE A 137 14.48 -6.11 -10.46
CA ILE A 137 15.56 -6.57 -11.35
C ILE A 137 16.18 -7.86 -10.81
N ALA A 138 16.48 -7.92 -9.52
CA ALA A 138 17.08 -9.07 -8.85
C ALA A 138 16.21 -10.33 -8.97
N GLN A 139 14.89 -10.19 -8.78
CA GLN A 139 13.91 -11.25 -8.96
C GLN A 139 13.58 -11.55 -10.43
N LYS A 140 14.20 -10.83 -11.37
CA LYS A 140 14.01 -10.98 -12.83
C LYS A 140 12.54 -10.87 -13.24
N TRP A 141 11.79 -9.96 -12.62
CA TRP A 141 10.41 -9.72 -13.03
C TRP A 141 10.35 -9.28 -14.49
N LYS A 142 9.37 -9.81 -15.21
CA LYS A 142 9.21 -9.60 -16.66
C LYS A 142 8.96 -8.14 -17.06
N ASN A 143 8.50 -7.32 -16.13
CA ASN A 143 8.16 -5.91 -16.34
C ASN A 143 9.12 -4.95 -15.61
N LYS A 144 10.34 -5.40 -15.28
CA LYS A 144 11.38 -4.57 -14.64
C LYS A 144 11.66 -3.25 -15.37
N SER A 145 11.51 -3.22 -16.70
CA SER A 145 11.68 -2.01 -17.51
C SER A 145 10.73 -0.89 -17.12
N ASP A 146 9.50 -1.23 -16.72
CA ASP A 146 8.49 -0.25 -16.31
C ASP A 146 8.92 0.48 -15.02
N PHE A 147 9.56 -0.23 -14.10
CA PHE A 147 10.09 0.33 -12.84
C PHE A 147 11.32 1.21 -13.07
N LEU A 148 12.20 0.82 -14.00
CA LEU A 148 13.38 1.61 -14.37
C LEU A 148 12.99 2.94 -15.02
N LEU A 149 12.04 2.93 -15.95
CA LEU A 149 11.53 4.15 -16.59
C LEU A 149 10.99 5.16 -15.57
N ILE A 150 10.32 4.66 -14.52
CA ILE A 150 9.80 5.52 -13.45
C ILE A 150 10.95 6.10 -12.62
N LEU A 151 12.01 5.33 -12.36
CA LEU A 151 13.20 5.84 -11.66
C LEU A 151 13.93 6.92 -12.47
N GLU A 152 14.10 6.71 -13.77
CA GLU A 152 14.77 7.68 -14.64
C GLU A 152 14.06 9.05 -14.59
N ARG A 153 12.72 9.04 -14.64
CA ARG A 153 11.90 10.26 -14.58
C ARG A 153 11.96 11.05 -13.28
N ILE A 154 12.32 10.41 -12.16
CA ILE A 154 12.44 11.12 -10.87
C ILE A 154 13.86 11.59 -10.57
N ASP A 155 14.83 11.17 -11.39
CA ASP A 155 16.23 11.55 -11.30
C ASP A 155 16.58 12.74 -12.23
N GLU A 156 15.68 13.06 -13.16
CA GLU A 156 15.69 14.27 -14.01
C GLU A 156 15.27 15.52 -13.23
#